data_AF-A0A7W3XWK6-F1
#
_entry.id   AF-A0A7W3XWK6-F1
#
_cell.length_a   1.000
_cell.length_b   1.000
_cell.length_c   1.000
_cell.angle_alpha   90.00
_cell.angle_beta   90.00
_cell.angle_gamma   90.00
#
_symmetry.space_group_name_H-M   'P 1'
#
loop_
_entity.id
_entity.type
_entity.pdbx_description
1 polymer ?
#
loop_
_entity_poly.entity_id
_entity_poly.type
_entity_poly.pdbx_seq_one_letter_code
_entity_poly.pdbx_strand_id
1 'polypeptide(L)'
;MSRSATRPGSSSRRPAAKKAAVSAAARPASDPRFPHGPLAVLDGDGSAYGVDGLVLECPVTTVPELVEWTLTESGLGAAKLNRYGKDSDPLIVLTGAAAVKLGLPERLEGHEQRRSLRLPEDHPVVKQVTKAKWKLTRRGFGPWARIYRKAQGRERQCVQLAILSWDALDARSWPGVSEMEPADIARVLGLYATRVITPRGSTAVSGLELMTALRPPTRPVRDDATGNWISGHNPGSLGTEPVDPAPPEATSEHPVVVRSGWTGGFLDEEAYQWVRPVESLTDEECVLPHAVGLDLNTAFLAAAARLVVGLSGPEHATRPTFDKKIPGSWLVDLSHIELDPRLPSPFTPDGSRPTGPAWYQTHTVAYAQELGFNVHPLEGFLRRETGAYLDPWHDRLKTAYLDTLADLGVTKDLSEEEFLVAMERHQDVDPALVAVLAAIKATVKGGVGKLRERPQGRHYRDGEPWPALSRSTWRPDIRAAVISKARVNMHRKMRKTAEFTGLYPLAVLSDCVVYPSPGPSPLDFLPYSASGKPQPGAFRLGPTPGLAKLEGVQSMLWAVDLMEKGLNPARHIKGGDAVLDEGE
;
A
#
# COMPACT_ATOMS: atom_id res chain seq x y z
N MET A 1 -14.40 87.32 3.95
CA MET A 1 -13.79 86.83 5.20
C MET A 1 -14.31 85.42 5.47
N SER A 2 -13.40 84.45 5.65
CA SER A 2 -13.57 83.13 6.31
C SER A 2 -14.72 82.20 5.87
N ARG A 3 -14.62 80.87 5.84
CA ARG A 3 -13.59 79.84 6.02
C ARG A 3 -14.28 78.54 5.54
N SER A 4 -13.48 77.62 5.04
CA SER A 4 -13.86 76.30 4.51
C SER A 4 -14.65 75.42 5.50
N ALA A 5 -15.61 74.65 5.00
CA ALA A 5 -16.25 73.53 5.71
C ALA A 5 -16.44 72.33 4.76
N THR A 6 -15.88 71.20 5.21
CA THR A 6 -15.67 69.91 4.56
C THR A 6 -16.96 69.11 4.39
N ARG A 7 -17.10 68.34 3.29
CA ARG A 7 -18.22 67.43 3.02
C ARG A 7 -17.71 65.98 2.99
N PRO A 8 -18.24 65.02 3.77
CA PRO A 8 -17.78 63.65 3.73
C PRO A 8 -18.65 62.73 2.85
N GLY A 9 -17.94 61.98 2.00
CA GLY A 9 -18.04 60.56 1.62
C GLY A 9 -19.33 59.77 1.79
N SER A 10 -19.79 59.22 0.66
CA SER A 10 -20.76 58.15 0.47
C SER A 10 -20.23 56.77 0.91
N SER A 11 -21.06 55.96 1.57
CA SER A 11 -20.81 54.52 1.78
C SER A 11 -21.94 53.67 1.19
N SER A 12 -21.63 52.88 0.15
CA SER A 12 -22.47 51.79 -0.35
C SER A 12 -21.71 50.47 -0.18
N ARG A 13 -22.23 49.59 0.68
CA ARG A 13 -21.67 48.26 0.98
C ARG A 13 -22.21 47.22 0.00
N ARG A 14 -21.31 46.46 -0.63
CA ARG A 14 -21.56 45.14 -1.25
C ARG A 14 -20.73 44.10 -0.49
N PRO A 15 -21.23 42.88 -0.21
CA PRO A 15 -20.44 41.86 0.47
C PRO A 15 -19.59 41.08 -0.55
N ALA A 16 -18.28 41.00 -0.30
CA ALA A 16 -17.36 40.12 -1.01
C ALA A 16 -17.20 38.79 -0.24
N ALA A 17 -17.33 37.68 -0.95
CA ALA A 17 -17.09 36.34 -0.45
C ALA A 17 -15.61 36.17 -0.03
N LYS A 18 -15.39 35.74 1.22
CA LYS A 18 -14.06 35.42 1.75
C LYS A 18 -13.68 34.00 1.31
N LYS A 19 -12.64 33.88 0.47
CA LYS A 19 -11.87 32.64 0.33
C LYS A 19 -11.21 32.34 1.68
N ALA A 20 -11.45 31.14 2.21
CA ALA A 20 -10.76 30.64 3.38
C ALA A 20 -9.27 30.45 3.03
N ALA A 21 -8.41 31.10 3.80
CA ALA A 21 -6.96 30.93 3.70
C ALA A 21 -6.58 29.58 4.32
N VAL A 22 -6.06 28.68 3.50
CA VAL A 22 -5.40 27.45 3.94
C VAL A 22 -4.21 27.86 4.81
N SER A 23 -4.16 27.38 6.04
CA SER A 23 -3.04 27.63 6.95
C SER A 23 -1.76 27.04 6.35
N ALA A 24 -0.84 27.90 5.94
CA ALA A 24 0.49 27.50 5.51
C ALA A 24 1.27 26.94 6.71
N ALA A 25 1.19 25.63 6.92
CA ALA A 25 2.19 24.93 7.71
C ALA A 25 3.57 25.21 7.07
N ALA A 26 4.53 25.66 7.88
CA ALA A 26 5.88 26.00 7.42
C ALA A 26 6.46 24.80 6.64
N ARG A 27 6.73 25.01 5.35
CA ARG A 27 7.36 24.01 4.49
C ARG A 27 8.68 23.57 5.14
N PRO A 28 8.95 22.26 5.27
CA PRO A 28 10.27 21.82 5.68
C PRO A 28 11.30 22.44 4.73
N ALA A 29 12.37 23.01 5.28
CA ALA A 29 13.43 23.58 4.47
C ALA A 29 13.93 22.53 3.47
N SER A 30 13.94 22.88 2.19
CA SER A 30 14.50 22.02 1.14
C SER A 30 15.94 21.68 1.49
N ASP A 31 16.30 20.40 1.42
CA ASP A 31 17.69 19.98 1.62
C ASP A 31 18.55 20.73 0.58
N PRO A 32 19.56 21.52 0.99
CA PRO A 32 20.33 22.35 0.07
C PRO A 32 21.10 21.53 -0.98
N ARG A 33 21.23 20.20 -0.78
CA ARG A 33 21.82 19.28 -1.75
C ARG A 33 20.89 18.99 -2.93
N PHE A 34 19.58 19.16 -2.76
CA PHE A 34 18.56 18.85 -3.74
C PHE A 34 17.59 20.03 -3.89
N PRO A 35 18.07 21.21 -4.33
CA PRO A 35 17.28 22.44 -4.36
C PRO A 35 16.04 22.37 -5.26
N HIS A 36 16.04 21.46 -6.24
CA HIS A 36 14.96 21.32 -7.22
C HIS A 36 14.03 20.13 -6.94
N GLY A 37 14.22 19.46 -5.79
CA GLY A 37 13.34 18.39 -5.34
C GLY A 37 13.63 17.02 -5.98
N PRO A 38 12.72 16.05 -5.80
CA PRO A 38 13.01 14.63 -6.07
C PRO A 38 13.01 14.25 -7.55
N LEU A 39 12.32 15.01 -8.39
CA LEU A 39 12.05 14.64 -9.78
C LEU A 39 11.72 15.84 -10.68
N ALA A 40 11.82 15.61 -11.98
CA ALA A 40 11.25 16.48 -13.01
C ALA A 40 10.59 15.67 -14.13
N VAL A 41 9.58 16.24 -14.78
CA VAL A 41 8.92 15.73 -15.98
C VAL A 41 9.49 16.48 -17.18
N LEU A 42 10.24 15.79 -18.03
CA LEU A 42 10.83 16.34 -19.24
C LEU A 42 9.85 16.19 -20.40
N ASP A 43 9.59 17.29 -21.11
CA ASP A 43 8.75 17.33 -22.30
C ASP A 43 9.55 17.58 -23.60
N GLY A 44 8.90 17.40 -24.76
CA GLY A 44 9.53 17.44 -26.08
C GLY A 44 10.11 18.81 -26.46
N ASP A 45 9.63 19.89 -25.86
CA ASP A 45 10.18 21.24 -26.03
C ASP A 45 11.55 21.41 -25.35
N GLY A 46 11.95 20.51 -24.45
CA GLY A 46 13.16 20.60 -23.63
C GLY A 46 12.93 21.20 -22.25
N SER A 47 11.68 21.50 -21.88
CA SER A 47 11.31 21.95 -20.55
C SER A 47 11.23 20.75 -19.58
N ALA A 48 11.92 20.85 -18.45
CA ALA A 48 11.83 19.91 -17.35
C ALA A 48 11.03 20.53 -16.19
N TYR A 49 9.78 20.10 -16.05
CA TYR A 49 8.83 20.59 -15.06
C TYR A 49 9.06 19.90 -13.71
N GLY A 50 9.45 20.65 -12.70
CA GLY A 50 9.69 20.18 -11.34
C GLY A 50 8.52 20.48 -10.39
N VAL A 51 8.76 20.23 -9.11
CA VAL A 51 7.79 20.53 -8.05
C VAL A 51 7.63 22.04 -7.83
N ASP A 52 6.51 22.46 -7.23
CA ASP A 52 6.24 23.87 -6.89
C ASP A 52 6.29 24.85 -8.08
N GLY A 53 6.00 24.36 -9.30
CA GLY A 53 5.99 25.17 -10.52
C GLY A 53 7.39 25.47 -11.08
N LEU A 54 8.42 24.78 -10.60
CA LEU A 54 9.77 24.85 -11.16
C LEU A 54 9.76 24.42 -12.64
N VAL A 55 10.47 25.16 -13.49
CA VAL A 55 10.77 24.77 -14.87
C VAL A 55 12.26 24.96 -15.11
N LEU A 56 12.93 23.89 -15.53
CA LEU A 56 14.34 23.90 -15.91
C LEU A 56 14.45 23.73 -17.42
N GLU A 57 15.42 24.41 -18.04
CA GLU A 57 15.79 24.15 -19.42
C GLU A 57 16.74 22.94 -19.47
N CYS A 58 16.38 21.94 -20.27
CA CYS A 58 17.17 20.73 -20.48
C CYS A 58 17.66 20.69 -21.94
N PRO A 59 18.93 21.06 -22.21
CA PRO A 59 19.43 21.22 -23.58
C PRO A 59 19.88 19.90 -24.23
N VAL A 60 19.73 18.78 -23.54
CA VAL A 60 20.30 17.47 -23.93
C VAL A 60 19.47 16.78 -25.00
N THR A 61 20.13 15.95 -25.82
CA THR A 61 19.46 15.23 -26.93
C THR A 61 19.66 13.73 -26.88
N THR A 62 20.48 13.23 -25.95
CA THR A 62 20.71 11.80 -25.77
C THR A 62 20.49 11.37 -24.32
N VAL A 63 20.13 10.09 -24.12
CA VAL A 63 19.95 9.54 -22.77
C VAL A 63 21.22 9.64 -21.89
N PRO A 64 22.44 9.35 -22.39
CA PRO A 64 23.64 9.56 -21.58
C PRO A 64 23.85 11.02 -21.14
N GLU A 65 23.60 11.99 -22.02
CA GLU A 65 23.68 13.42 -21.68
C GLU A 65 22.62 13.80 -20.63
N LEU A 66 21.40 13.28 -20.77
CA LEU A 66 20.34 13.48 -19.77
C LEU A 66 20.76 12.96 -18.39
N VAL A 67 21.41 11.80 -18.32
CA VAL A 67 21.91 11.25 -17.05
C VAL A 67 22.99 12.12 -16.44
N GLU A 68 23.94 12.61 -17.23
CA GLU A 68 24.98 13.52 -16.73
C GLU A 68 24.36 14.85 -16.26
N TRP A 69 23.53 15.51 -17.08
CA TRP A 69 22.80 16.74 -16.72
C TRP A 69 22.00 16.57 -15.42
N THR A 70 21.30 15.43 -15.27
CA THR A 70 20.54 15.14 -14.06
C THR A 70 21.44 15.12 -12.82
N LEU A 71 22.63 14.54 -12.92
CA LEU A 71 23.54 14.40 -11.77
C LEU A 71 24.36 15.66 -11.48
N THR A 72 24.67 16.48 -12.47
CA THR A 72 25.61 17.61 -12.34
C THR A 72 24.96 18.98 -12.31
N GLU A 73 23.82 19.16 -12.98
CA GLU A 73 23.23 20.48 -13.23
C GLU A 73 21.80 20.60 -12.69
N SER A 74 21.03 19.51 -12.70
CA SER A 74 19.59 19.57 -12.42
C SER A 74 19.23 19.86 -10.96
N GLY A 75 20.14 19.65 -9.99
CA GLY A 75 19.84 19.81 -8.57
C GLY A 75 18.77 18.86 -8.03
N LEU A 76 18.46 17.77 -8.74
CA LEU A 76 17.42 16.81 -8.38
C LEU A 76 17.94 15.71 -7.43
N GLY A 77 17.05 15.25 -6.55
CA GLY A 77 17.26 14.14 -5.62
C GLY A 77 16.43 14.29 -4.37
N ALA A 78 16.48 13.33 -3.45
CA ALA A 78 15.81 13.46 -2.16
C ALA A 78 16.66 12.95 -1.01
N ALA A 79 16.59 13.65 0.13
CA ALA A 79 17.29 13.26 1.34
C ALA A 79 16.87 11.86 1.81
N LYS A 80 17.83 11.11 2.35
CA LYS A 80 17.59 9.82 2.99
C LYS A 80 16.51 9.91 4.08
N LEU A 81 15.58 8.95 4.07
CA LEU A 81 14.51 8.85 5.08
C LEU A 81 14.99 8.32 6.43
N ASN A 82 16.18 7.73 6.48
CA ASN A 82 16.81 7.23 7.70
C ASN A 82 18.28 7.67 7.73
N ARG A 83 18.81 8.00 8.90
CA ARG A 83 20.21 8.42 9.08
C ARG A 83 21.24 7.42 8.54
N TYR A 84 20.92 6.12 8.55
CA TYR A 84 21.73 5.03 8.00
C TYR A 84 21.35 4.63 6.57
N GLY A 85 20.30 5.25 6.03
CA GLY A 85 19.83 5.02 4.68
C GLY A 85 20.67 5.75 3.63
N LYS A 86 20.15 5.74 2.41
CA LYS A 86 20.76 6.40 1.25
C LYS A 86 19.80 7.48 0.76
N ASP A 87 20.36 8.55 0.21
CA ASP A 87 19.56 9.53 -0.51
C ASP A 87 18.88 8.82 -1.70
N SER A 88 17.67 9.28 -2.02
CA SER A 88 16.91 8.79 -3.16
C SER A 88 17.58 9.28 -4.45
N ASP A 89 17.68 8.38 -5.43
CA ASP A 89 18.14 8.78 -6.76
C ASP A 89 17.16 9.80 -7.36
N PRO A 90 17.65 10.79 -8.14
CA PRO A 90 16.78 11.63 -8.93
C PRO A 90 15.97 10.82 -9.93
N LEU A 91 14.74 11.26 -10.18
CA LEU A 91 13.83 10.70 -11.17
C LEU A 91 13.57 11.70 -12.30
N ILE A 92 13.79 11.28 -13.54
CA ILE A 92 13.28 12.00 -14.71
C ILE A 92 12.11 11.21 -15.30
N VAL A 93 10.97 11.87 -15.45
CA VAL A 93 9.78 11.32 -16.10
C VAL A 93 9.74 11.86 -17.53
N LEU A 94 9.62 10.98 -18.52
CA LEU A 94 9.64 11.34 -19.93
C LEU A 94 8.22 11.29 -20.49
N THR A 95 7.76 12.40 -21.07
CA THR A 95 6.60 12.38 -21.97
C THR A 95 6.93 11.58 -23.24
N GLY A 96 5.90 11.20 -24.01
CA GLY A 96 6.11 10.53 -25.30
C GLY A 96 6.97 11.36 -26.25
N ALA A 97 6.75 12.68 -26.29
CA ALA A 97 7.52 13.60 -27.12
C ALA A 97 9.00 13.70 -26.68
N ALA A 98 9.26 13.79 -25.36
CA ALA A 98 10.62 13.77 -24.83
C ALA A 98 11.33 12.44 -25.12
N ALA A 99 10.64 11.31 -24.97
CA ALA A 99 11.18 9.99 -25.26
C ALA A 99 11.66 9.90 -26.73
N VAL A 100 10.82 10.33 -27.68
CA VAL A 100 11.16 10.35 -29.12
C VAL A 100 12.36 11.25 -29.39
N LYS A 101 12.40 12.45 -28.80
CA LYS A 101 13.53 13.39 -28.96
C LYS A 101 14.86 12.82 -28.46
N LEU A 102 14.82 11.97 -27.44
CA LEU A 102 16.00 11.26 -26.89
C LEU A 102 16.37 9.99 -27.67
N GLY A 103 15.70 9.70 -28.78
CA GLY A 103 15.94 8.54 -29.64
C GLY A 103 15.32 7.24 -29.13
N LEU A 104 14.36 7.32 -28.21
CA LEU A 104 13.54 6.17 -27.78
C LEU A 104 12.33 6.02 -28.71
N PRO A 105 11.82 4.79 -28.93
CA PRO A 105 10.57 4.62 -29.65
C PRO A 105 9.39 5.16 -28.84
N GLU A 106 8.38 5.72 -29.51
CA GLU A 106 7.19 6.29 -28.88
C GLU A 106 6.48 5.25 -28.00
N ARG A 107 6.40 4.01 -28.49
CA ARG A 107 5.88 2.84 -27.75
C ARG A 107 6.84 1.68 -27.90
N LEU A 108 6.77 0.67 -27.03
CA LEU A 108 7.53 -0.55 -27.24
C LEU A 108 6.97 -1.32 -28.45
N GLU A 109 7.82 -1.53 -29.46
CA GLU A 109 7.42 -2.10 -30.75
C GLU A 109 7.84 -3.57 -30.89
N GLY A 110 7.08 -4.32 -31.69
CA GLY A 110 7.37 -5.74 -31.94
C GLY A 110 6.92 -6.68 -30.82
N HIS A 111 6.98 -7.98 -31.10
CA HIS A 111 6.46 -9.01 -30.19
C HIS A 111 7.35 -9.18 -28.94
N GLU A 112 8.68 -9.19 -29.11
CA GLU A 112 9.60 -9.42 -28.01
C GLU A 112 9.70 -8.25 -27.02
N GLN A 113 9.69 -7.01 -27.51
CA GLN A 113 9.75 -5.83 -26.62
C GLN A 113 8.47 -5.69 -25.80
N ARG A 114 7.30 -5.91 -26.41
CA ARG A 114 6.01 -5.93 -25.70
C ARG A 114 5.94 -7.06 -24.68
N ARG A 115 6.50 -8.23 -24.99
CA ARG A 115 6.54 -9.37 -24.05
C ARG A 115 7.52 -9.15 -22.90
N SER A 116 8.71 -8.59 -23.18
CA SER A 116 9.77 -8.40 -22.19
C SER A 116 9.74 -7.04 -21.48
N LEU A 117 8.85 -6.14 -21.92
CA LEU A 117 8.68 -4.77 -21.44
C LEU A 117 10.00 -4.00 -21.38
N ARG A 118 10.86 -4.16 -22.39
CA ARG A 118 12.16 -3.49 -22.49
C ARG A 118 12.69 -3.43 -23.93
N LEU A 119 13.63 -2.51 -24.16
CA LEU A 119 14.40 -2.45 -25.40
C LEU A 119 15.38 -3.64 -25.52
N PRO A 120 15.66 -4.11 -26.76
CA PRO A 120 16.72 -5.07 -27.04
C PRO A 120 18.11 -4.55 -26.64
N GLU A 121 19.03 -5.46 -26.31
CA GLU A 121 20.40 -5.08 -25.89
C GLU A 121 21.20 -4.36 -26.99
N ASP A 122 20.87 -4.64 -28.25
CA ASP A 122 21.51 -4.06 -29.42
C ASP A 122 20.85 -2.76 -29.92
N HIS A 123 19.78 -2.29 -29.24
CA HIS A 123 19.13 -1.02 -29.53
C HIS A 123 20.13 0.15 -29.45
N PRO A 124 20.09 1.14 -30.38
CA PRO A 124 21.04 2.25 -30.42
C PRO A 124 21.21 2.98 -29.08
N VAL A 125 20.11 3.30 -28.40
CA VAL A 125 20.15 3.97 -27.08
C VAL A 125 20.84 3.09 -26.02
N VAL A 126 20.60 1.78 -25.99
CA VAL A 126 21.24 0.87 -25.03
C VAL A 126 22.75 0.78 -25.29
N LYS A 127 23.15 0.76 -26.57
CA LYS A 127 24.55 0.85 -26.98
C LYS A 127 25.19 2.18 -26.56
N GLN A 128 24.50 3.31 -26.71
CA GLN A 128 25.00 4.62 -26.28
C GLN A 128 25.22 4.67 -24.76
N VAL A 129 24.25 4.23 -23.96
CA VAL A 129 24.35 4.12 -22.50
C VAL A 129 25.58 3.29 -22.09
N THR A 130 25.74 2.11 -22.71
CA THR A 130 26.86 1.22 -22.41
C THR A 130 28.21 1.81 -22.86
N LYS A 131 28.26 2.45 -24.03
CA LYS A 131 29.46 3.13 -24.56
C LYS A 131 29.91 4.27 -23.63
N ALA A 132 28.96 5.02 -23.07
CA ALA A 132 29.17 6.05 -22.05
C ALA A 132 29.49 5.49 -20.64
N LYS A 133 29.76 4.18 -20.54
CA LYS A 133 30.17 3.46 -19.32
C LYS A 133 29.10 3.45 -18.22
N TRP A 134 27.86 3.73 -18.57
CA TRP A 134 26.71 3.52 -17.70
C TRP A 134 26.26 2.06 -17.74
N LYS A 135 25.56 1.63 -16.68
CA LYS A 135 25.01 0.28 -16.55
C LYS A 135 23.50 0.32 -16.36
N LEU A 136 22.85 -0.72 -16.84
CA LEU A 136 21.44 -1.01 -16.58
C LEU A 136 21.31 -2.15 -15.59
N THR A 137 20.17 -2.23 -14.92
CA THR A 137 19.84 -3.40 -14.09
C THR A 137 19.51 -4.62 -14.97
N ARG A 138 19.36 -5.79 -14.36
CA ARG A 138 18.90 -7.01 -15.07
C ARG A 138 17.55 -6.83 -15.79
N ARG A 139 16.72 -5.88 -15.36
CA ARG A 139 15.45 -5.54 -16.04
C ARG A 139 15.65 -4.83 -17.38
N GLY A 140 16.85 -4.33 -17.66
CA GLY A 140 17.16 -3.63 -18.90
C GLY A 140 16.58 -2.21 -18.95
N PHE A 141 16.37 -1.72 -20.17
CA PHE A 141 15.81 -0.39 -20.45
C PHE A 141 14.32 -0.54 -20.79
N GLY A 142 13.46 -0.46 -19.77
CA GLY A 142 12.00 -0.59 -19.90
C GLY A 142 11.27 0.65 -19.39
N PRO A 143 9.96 0.55 -19.09
CA PRO A 143 9.13 1.67 -18.60
C PRO A 143 9.73 2.36 -17.39
N TRP A 144 10.42 1.58 -16.55
CA TRP A 144 11.27 2.07 -15.46
C TRP A 144 12.71 1.62 -15.70
N ALA A 145 13.57 2.55 -16.13
CA ALA A 145 14.98 2.29 -16.35
C ALA A 145 15.81 2.86 -15.20
N ARG A 146 16.76 2.07 -14.71
CA ARG A 146 17.76 2.51 -13.72
C ARG A 146 19.12 2.52 -14.37
N ILE A 147 19.69 3.71 -14.51
CA ILE A 147 20.98 3.94 -15.16
C ILE A 147 21.99 4.35 -14.09
N TYR A 148 23.08 3.60 -13.95
CA TYR A 148 24.01 3.79 -12.82
C TYR A 148 25.47 3.44 -13.15
N ARG A 149 26.40 3.98 -12.36
CA ARG A 149 27.79 3.51 -12.30
C ARG A 149 28.02 2.78 -10.97
N LYS A 150 29.02 1.89 -10.93
CA LYS A 150 29.44 1.28 -9.65
C LYS A 150 29.87 2.41 -8.72
N ALA A 151 29.34 2.42 -7.49
CA ALA A 151 29.68 3.45 -6.52
C ALA A 151 31.20 3.49 -6.29
N GLN A 152 31.77 4.70 -6.24
CA GLN A 152 33.15 4.93 -5.86
C GLN A 152 33.15 5.57 -4.47
N GLY A 153 33.57 4.82 -3.45
CA GLY A 153 33.47 5.27 -2.06
C GLY A 153 32.03 5.55 -1.64
N ARG A 154 31.73 6.81 -1.30
CA ARG A 154 30.38 7.27 -0.88
C ARG A 154 29.55 7.83 -2.04
N GLU A 155 30.16 8.07 -3.20
CA GLU A 155 29.48 8.68 -4.34
C GLU A 155 28.72 7.61 -5.12
N ARG A 156 27.39 7.75 -5.12
CA ARG A 156 26.48 6.93 -5.91
C ARG A 156 26.00 7.77 -7.08
N GLN A 157 26.27 7.29 -8.28
CA GLN A 157 25.81 7.90 -9.53
C GLN A 157 24.70 7.03 -10.11
N CYS A 158 23.47 7.49 -10.00
CA CYS A 158 22.31 6.74 -10.44
C CYS A 158 21.14 7.68 -10.73
N VAL A 159 20.49 7.47 -11.88
CA VAL A 159 19.28 8.19 -12.29
C VAL A 159 18.19 7.16 -12.58
N GLN A 160 16.97 7.44 -12.15
CA GLN A 160 15.78 6.68 -12.53
C GLN A 160 15.09 7.40 -13.69
N LEU A 161 14.63 6.64 -14.68
CA LEU A 161 13.75 7.13 -15.73
C LEU A 161 12.38 6.44 -15.62
N ALA A 162 11.31 7.21 -15.80
CA ALA A 162 9.95 6.70 -16.00
C ALA A 162 9.43 7.16 -17.36
N ILE A 163 9.04 6.24 -18.24
CA ILE A 163 8.62 6.54 -19.61
C ILE A 163 7.11 6.40 -19.70
N LEU A 164 6.39 7.53 -19.77
CA LEU A 164 4.93 7.55 -19.66
C LEU A 164 4.26 6.76 -20.79
N SER A 165 4.76 6.91 -22.02
CA SER A 165 4.21 6.22 -23.19
C SER A 165 4.45 4.70 -23.20
N TRP A 166 5.20 4.17 -22.24
CA TRP A 166 5.42 2.74 -22.03
C TRP A 166 4.74 2.22 -20.75
N ASP A 167 3.68 2.90 -20.29
CA ASP A 167 2.89 2.52 -19.12
C ASP A 167 3.71 2.50 -17.81
N ALA A 168 4.67 3.42 -17.66
CA ALA A 168 5.40 3.56 -16.40
C ALA A 168 4.46 3.89 -15.22
N LEU A 169 3.35 4.60 -15.47
CA LEU A 169 2.30 4.87 -14.50
C LEU A 169 1.05 4.07 -14.87
N ASP A 170 0.87 2.90 -14.24
CA ASP A 170 -0.32 2.05 -14.41
C ASP A 170 -1.58 2.80 -13.93
N ALA A 171 -2.61 2.89 -14.78
CA ALA A 171 -3.82 3.68 -14.54
C ALA A 171 -4.63 3.23 -13.32
N ARG A 172 -4.49 1.98 -12.84
CA ARG A 172 -5.15 1.54 -11.59
C ARG A 172 -4.48 2.13 -10.35
N SER A 173 -3.18 2.39 -10.43
CA SER A 173 -2.40 3.01 -9.35
C SER A 173 -2.29 4.53 -9.48
N TRP A 174 -2.35 5.04 -10.71
CA TRP A 174 -2.16 6.45 -11.05
C TRP A 174 -3.27 6.93 -12.02
N PRO A 175 -4.53 6.95 -11.57
CA PRO A 175 -5.66 7.24 -12.44
C PRO A 175 -5.57 8.62 -13.07
N GLY A 176 -5.62 8.69 -14.40
CA GLY A 176 -5.63 9.94 -15.16
C GLY A 176 -4.31 10.71 -15.20
N VAL A 177 -3.23 10.20 -14.60
CA VAL A 177 -1.98 10.97 -14.45
C VAL A 177 -1.22 11.06 -15.77
N SER A 178 -1.16 9.99 -16.55
CA SER A 178 -0.42 9.98 -17.81
C SER A 178 -1.04 10.90 -18.87
N GLU A 179 -2.29 11.31 -18.68
CA GLU A 179 -3.07 12.21 -19.53
C GLU A 179 -3.01 13.68 -19.08
N MET A 180 -2.40 13.98 -17.93
CA MET A 180 -2.25 15.34 -17.43
C MET A 180 -1.15 16.12 -18.18
N GLU A 181 -1.21 17.45 -18.09
CA GLU A 181 -0.12 18.30 -18.54
C GLU A 181 1.18 18.02 -17.74
N PRO A 182 2.38 18.18 -18.32
CA PRO A 182 3.65 17.86 -17.67
C PRO A 182 3.84 18.47 -16.28
N ALA A 183 3.36 19.70 -16.08
CA ALA A 183 3.41 20.38 -14.78
C ALA A 183 2.51 19.73 -13.72
N ASP A 184 1.33 19.22 -14.11
CA ASP A 184 0.42 18.51 -13.20
C ASP A 184 0.94 17.11 -12.88
N ILE A 185 1.60 16.43 -13.83
CA ILE A 185 2.32 15.19 -13.56
C ILE A 185 3.42 15.42 -12.51
N ALA A 186 4.20 16.49 -12.67
CA ALA A 186 5.25 16.87 -11.71
C ALA A 186 4.66 17.16 -10.33
N ARG A 187 3.50 17.81 -10.27
CA ARG A 187 2.74 18.07 -9.03
C ARG A 187 2.30 16.78 -8.34
N VAL A 188 1.66 15.86 -9.06
CA VAL A 188 1.21 14.55 -8.54
C VAL A 188 2.37 13.75 -7.99
N LEU A 189 3.40 13.52 -8.82
CA LEU A 189 4.51 12.66 -8.45
C LEU A 189 5.38 13.31 -7.37
N GLY A 190 5.53 14.63 -7.40
CA GLY A 190 6.25 15.41 -6.40
C GLY A 190 5.59 15.36 -5.03
N LEU A 191 4.27 15.49 -4.98
CA LEU A 191 3.51 15.39 -3.73
C LEU A 191 3.59 13.97 -3.16
N TYR A 192 3.42 12.95 -4.01
CA TYR A 192 3.65 11.57 -3.61
C TYR A 192 5.07 11.34 -3.09
N ALA A 193 6.10 11.86 -3.78
CA ALA A 193 7.50 11.69 -3.39
C ALA A 193 7.80 12.28 -2.00
N THR A 194 7.28 13.48 -1.74
CA THR A 194 7.40 14.17 -0.45
C THR A 194 6.74 13.36 0.68
N ARG A 195 5.52 12.88 0.45
CA ARG A 195 4.72 12.13 1.44
C ARG A 195 5.22 10.71 1.67
N VAL A 196 5.64 10.04 0.61
CA VAL A 196 5.92 8.59 0.59
C VAL A 196 7.40 8.34 0.31
N ILE A 197 7.81 8.33 -0.95
CA ILE A 197 9.18 8.16 -1.43
C ILE A 197 9.23 8.55 -2.89
N THR A 198 10.37 9.02 -3.41
CA THR A 198 10.57 9.21 -4.86
C THR A 198 10.13 7.93 -5.59
N PRO A 199 9.12 8.00 -6.49
CA PRO A 199 8.60 6.83 -7.17
C PRO A 199 9.70 6.01 -7.84
N ARG A 200 9.61 4.69 -7.68
CA ARG A 200 10.55 3.76 -8.29
C ARG A 200 9.84 2.47 -8.67
N GLY A 201 9.71 2.22 -9.97
CA GLY A 201 8.89 1.11 -10.46
C GLY A 201 7.42 1.33 -10.14
N SER A 202 6.65 0.24 -10.05
CA SER A 202 5.26 0.33 -9.60
C SER A 202 5.14 0.82 -8.15
N THR A 203 3.93 1.23 -7.76
CA THR A 203 3.57 1.56 -6.37
C THR A 203 3.91 0.43 -5.41
N ALA A 204 3.73 -0.83 -5.83
CA ALA A 204 4.15 -2.01 -5.07
C ALA A 204 5.67 -2.06 -4.80
N VAL A 205 6.50 -1.71 -5.80
CA VAL A 205 7.96 -1.62 -5.62
C VAL A 205 8.30 -0.43 -4.73
N SER A 206 7.63 0.71 -4.90
CA SER A 206 7.79 1.87 -4.04
C SER A 206 7.49 1.53 -2.57
N GLY A 207 6.49 0.69 -2.30
CA GLY A 207 6.16 0.19 -0.97
C GLY A 207 7.28 -0.61 -0.31
N LEU A 208 7.92 -1.52 -1.07
CA LEU A 208 9.10 -2.28 -0.60
C LEU A 208 10.33 -1.39 -0.38
N GLU A 209 10.60 -0.49 -1.33
CA GLU A 209 11.73 0.44 -1.26
C GLU A 209 11.55 1.36 -0.04
N LEU A 210 10.32 1.77 0.27
CA LEU A 210 10.01 2.53 1.48
C LEU A 210 10.32 1.75 2.77
N MET A 211 9.96 0.46 2.85
CA MET A 211 10.32 -0.38 4.00
C MET A 211 11.84 -0.40 4.21
N THR A 212 12.59 -0.58 3.12
CA THR A 212 14.06 -0.61 3.15
C THR A 212 14.67 0.75 3.48
N ALA A 213 14.10 1.85 2.95
CA ALA A 213 14.58 3.20 3.19
C ALA A 213 14.39 3.63 4.66
N LEU A 214 13.29 3.21 5.29
CA LEU A 214 12.97 3.53 6.68
C LEU A 214 13.65 2.57 7.68
N ARG A 215 13.88 1.32 7.28
CA ARG A 215 14.66 0.31 8.02
C ARG A 215 15.81 -0.23 7.17
N PRO A 216 16.89 0.55 6.97
CA PRO A 216 18.05 0.10 6.20
C PRO A 216 18.62 -1.20 6.78
N PRO A 217 19.07 -2.15 5.95
CA PRO A 217 19.55 -3.45 6.43
C PRO A 217 20.89 -3.35 7.18
N THR A 218 21.64 -2.27 6.95
CA THR A 218 22.96 -2.08 7.53
C THR A 218 23.12 -0.68 8.14
N ARG A 219 24.07 -0.57 9.06
CA ARG A 219 24.53 0.68 9.68
C ARG A 219 26.06 0.67 9.76
N PRO A 220 26.70 1.84 9.85
CA PRO A 220 28.12 1.92 10.17
C PRO A 220 28.39 1.32 11.56
N VAL A 221 29.35 0.40 11.65
CA VAL A 221 29.85 -0.20 12.88
C VAL A 221 31.38 -0.08 12.87
N ARG A 222 32.00 0.11 14.04
CA ARG A 222 33.45 0.16 14.16
C ARG A 222 34.00 -1.26 14.22
N ASP A 223 35.00 -1.54 13.40
CA ASP A 223 35.75 -2.78 13.43
C ASP A 223 36.76 -2.71 14.59
N ASP A 224 36.65 -3.63 15.56
CA ASP A 224 37.47 -3.57 16.79
C ASP A 224 38.96 -3.87 16.53
N ALA A 225 39.27 -4.63 15.48
CA ALA A 225 40.64 -5.01 15.15
C ALA A 225 41.41 -3.89 14.42
N THR A 226 40.75 -3.18 13.50
CA THR A 226 41.38 -2.16 12.65
C THR A 226 41.00 -0.73 13.02
N GLY A 227 39.97 -0.55 13.84
CA GLY A 227 39.40 0.75 14.20
C GLY A 227 38.61 1.43 13.08
N ASN A 228 38.52 0.82 11.89
CA ASN A 228 37.85 1.35 10.71
C ASN A 228 36.33 1.23 10.81
N TRP A 229 35.61 2.03 10.03
CA TRP A 229 34.16 1.91 9.89
C TRP A 229 33.80 0.91 8.80
N ILE A 230 33.01 -0.10 9.15
CA ILE A 230 32.48 -1.13 8.24
C ILE A 230 30.95 -1.11 8.21
N SER A 231 30.37 -1.75 7.21
CA SER A 231 28.92 -1.96 7.15
C SER A 231 28.55 -3.17 8.01
N GLY A 232 27.81 -2.95 9.10
CA GLY A 232 27.30 -4.01 9.98
C GLY A 232 25.77 -4.08 9.99
N HIS A 233 25.21 -5.14 10.58
CA HIS A 233 23.76 -5.33 10.70
C HIS A 233 23.09 -4.17 11.47
N ASN A 234 21.94 -3.71 10.97
CA ASN A 234 21.13 -2.70 11.65
C ASN A 234 20.03 -3.37 12.49
N PRO A 235 20.08 -3.28 13.84
CA PRO A 235 19.07 -3.90 14.70
C PRO A 235 17.64 -3.49 14.35
N GLY A 236 16.73 -4.45 14.35
CA GLY A 236 15.33 -4.21 13.96
C GLY A 236 15.08 -4.13 12.45
N SER A 237 16.07 -4.48 11.62
CA SER A 237 15.94 -4.62 10.17
C SER A 237 15.89 -6.10 9.76
N LEU A 238 15.58 -6.38 8.50
CA LEU A 238 15.61 -7.74 7.94
C LEU A 238 17.01 -8.20 7.50
N GLY A 239 18.04 -7.38 7.70
CA GLY A 239 19.39 -7.69 7.22
C GLY A 239 19.53 -7.70 5.68
N THR A 240 20.71 -8.10 5.21
CA THR A 240 21.06 -8.13 3.78
C THR A 240 20.71 -9.45 3.10
N GLU A 241 20.73 -10.54 3.87
CA GLU A 241 20.56 -11.88 3.32
C GLU A 241 19.07 -12.26 3.25
N PRO A 242 18.65 -12.94 2.18
CA PRO A 242 17.35 -13.58 2.14
C PRO A 242 17.25 -14.68 3.21
N VAL A 243 16.03 -14.88 3.72
CA VAL A 243 15.72 -15.87 4.75
C VAL A 243 14.73 -16.86 4.14
N ASP A 244 15.06 -18.15 4.18
CA ASP A 244 14.13 -19.19 3.74
C ASP A 244 12.88 -19.21 4.65
N PRO A 245 11.68 -19.32 4.07
CA PRO A 245 10.44 -19.42 4.84
C PRO A 245 10.35 -20.79 5.53
N ALA A 246 9.49 -20.93 6.54
CA ALA A 246 9.09 -22.26 6.97
C ALA A 246 8.31 -22.94 5.83
N PRO A 247 8.39 -24.28 5.66
CA PRO A 247 7.62 -24.98 4.64
C PRO A 247 6.12 -24.62 4.58
N PRO A 248 5.37 -24.51 5.71
CA PRO A 248 3.96 -24.12 5.64
C PRO A 248 3.73 -22.65 5.23
N GLU A 249 4.73 -21.76 5.35
CA GLU A 249 4.61 -20.33 4.99
C GLU A 249 4.83 -20.10 3.48
N ALA A 250 5.47 -21.05 2.81
CA ALA A 250 5.83 -20.94 1.41
C ALA A 250 4.64 -21.24 0.48
N THR A 251 4.74 -20.88 -0.80
CA THR A 251 3.82 -21.38 -1.83
C THR A 251 4.22 -22.78 -2.28
N SER A 252 3.29 -23.55 -2.84
CA SER A 252 3.52 -24.94 -3.26
C SER A 252 4.69 -25.07 -4.24
N GLU A 253 4.87 -24.08 -5.11
CA GLU A 253 5.94 -24.06 -6.11
C GLU A 253 7.32 -23.65 -5.57
N HIS A 254 7.40 -23.24 -4.30
CA HIS A 254 8.63 -22.70 -3.72
C HIS A 254 9.74 -23.77 -3.60
N PRO A 255 11.02 -23.42 -3.84
CA PRO A 255 12.15 -24.36 -3.73
C PRO A 255 12.23 -25.14 -2.41
N VAL A 256 11.96 -24.49 -1.27
CA VAL A 256 11.95 -25.16 0.05
C VAL A 256 10.94 -26.31 0.08
N VAL A 257 9.74 -26.13 -0.49
CA VAL A 257 8.66 -27.13 -0.50
C VAL A 257 8.98 -28.28 -1.44
N VAL A 258 9.35 -27.94 -2.69
CA VAL A 258 9.60 -28.93 -3.75
C VAL A 258 10.81 -29.80 -3.41
N ARG A 259 11.89 -29.20 -2.91
CA ARG A 259 13.14 -29.94 -2.60
C ARG A 259 13.01 -30.81 -1.35
N SER A 260 12.23 -30.39 -0.36
CA SER A 260 11.99 -31.20 0.84
C SER A 260 10.89 -32.25 0.64
N GLY A 261 10.07 -32.14 -0.42
CA GLY A 261 8.89 -32.97 -0.62
C GLY A 261 7.81 -32.71 0.43
N TRP A 262 7.65 -31.46 0.89
CA TRP A 262 6.74 -31.13 1.98
C TRP A 262 5.27 -31.40 1.65
N THR A 263 4.58 -32.12 2.55
CA THR A 263 3.15 -32.44 2.45
C THR A 263 2.36 -32.08 3.71
N GLY A 264 2.99 -31.45 4.70
CA GLY A 264 2.41 -31.17 6.02
C GLY A 264 1.37 -30.04 6.06
N GLY A 265 0.78 -29.67 4.92
CA GLY A 265 -0.17 -28.56 4.80
C GLY A 265 0.50 -27.18 4.71
N PHE A 266 -0.31 -26.17 4.40
CA PHE A 266 0.14 -24.79 4.23
C PHE A 266 -0.69 -23.84 5.09
N LEU A 267 -0.07 -22.72 5.43
CA LEU A 267 -0.72 -21.61 6.09
C LEU A 267 -1.59 -20.86 5.07
N ASP A 268 -2.86 -20.71 5.41
CA ASP A 268 -3.88 -20.08 4.56
C ASP A 268 -4.40 -18.79 5.21
N GLU A 269 -3.51 -17.81 5.32
CA GLU A 269 -3.80 -16.50 5.90
C GLU A 269 -4.10 -15.49 4.80
N GLU A 270 -5.34 -15.54 4.32
CA GLU A 270 -5.91 -14.58 3.38
C GLU A 270 -7.05 -13.77 4.03
N ALA A 271 -7.41 -12.66 3.37
CA ALA A 271 -8.53 -11.84 3.81
C ALA A 271 -9.87 -12.54 3.55
N TYR A 272 -10.96 -12.08 4.18
CA TYR A 272 -12.23 -12.78 4.07
C TYR A 272 -12.77 -12.81 2.64
N GLN A 273 -13.35 -13.94 2.26
CA GLN A 273 -14.29 -14.09 1.16
C GLN A 273 -15.44 -14.96 1.64
N TRP A 274 -16.46 -14.34 2.23
CA TRP A 274 -17.55 -15.05 2.90
C TRP A 274 -18.90 -14.45 2.56
N VAL A 275 -19.90 -15.32 2.41
CA VAL A 275 -21.30 -14.98 2.23
C VAL A 275 -22.09 -15.75 3.28
N ARG A 276 -22.98 -15.05 3.98
CA ARG A 276 -23.87 -15.67 4.97
C ARG A 276 -24.83 -16.63 4.26
N PRO A 277 -25.07 -17.85 4.78
CA PRO A 277 -26.08 -18.73 4.22
C PRO A 277 -27.47 -18.06 4.25
N VAL A 278 -28.18 -18.08 3.12
CA VAL A 278 -29.47 -17.38 2.95
C VAL A 278 -30.52 -17.90 3.93
N GLU A 279 -30.51 -19.20 4.20
CA GLU A 279 -31.39 -19.88 5.15
C GLU A 279 -31.20 -19.41 6.61
N SER A 280 -30.10 -18.71 6.90
CA SER A 280 -29.86 -18.14 8.23
C SER A 280 -30.43 -16.72 8.39
N LEU A 281 -30.94 -16.09 7.32
CA LEU A 281 -31.60 -14.79 7.39
C LEU A 281 -32.95 -14.91 8.11
N THR A 282 -33.22 -13.96 9.00
CA THR A 282 -34.49 -13.88 9.70
C THR A 282 -35.52 -13.08 8.92
N ASP A 283 -36.82 -13.33 9.15
CA ASP A 283 -37.91 -12.54 8.57
C ASP A 283 -37.75 -11.03 8.88
N GLU A 284 -37.27 -10.70 10.08
CA GLU A 284 -37.00 -9.32 10.51
C GLU A 284 -35.88 -8.67 9.70
N GLU A 285 -34.80 -9.39 9.38
CA GLU A 285 -33.72 -8.89 8.53
C GLU A 285 -34.20 -8.73 7.08
N CYS A 286 -35.03 -9.65 6.58
CA CYS A 286 -35.53 -9.64 5.22
C CYS A 286 -36.50 -8.48 4.92
N VAL A 287 -37.16 -7.92 5.94
CA VAL A 287 -38.03 -6.74 5.77
C VAL A 287 -37.28 -5.40 5.87
N LEU A 288 -35.99 -5.42 6.24
CA LEU A 288 -35.18 -4.19 6.22
C LEU A 288 -35.01 -3.71 4.76
N PRO A 289 -35.13 -2.41 4.49
CA PRO A 289 -35.16 -1.90 3.11
C PRO A 289 -33.79 -1.90 2.42
N HIS A 290 -32.68 -1.81 3.17
CA HIS A 290 -31.35 -1.55 2.62
C HIS A 290 -30.31 -2.60 3.00
N ALA A 291 -29.33 -2.76 2.14
CA ALA A 291 -28.03 -3.38 2.41
C ALA A 291 -26.96 -2.29 2.31
N VAL A 292 -26.19 -2.09 3.38
CA VAL A 292 -25.17 -1.02 3.49
C VAL A 292 -23.78 -1.65 3.64
N GLY A 293 -22.87 -1.28 2.74
CA GLY A 293 -21.48 -1.70 2.76
C GLY A 293 -20.59 -0.74 3.56
N LEU A 294 -19.85 -1.30 4.52
CA LEU A 294 -18.78 -0.61 5.24
C LEU A 294 -17.43 -1.12 4.77
N ASP A 295 -16.55 -0.23 4.36
CA ASP A 295 -15.16 -0.56 4.01
C ASP A 295 -14.19 0.07 5.01
N LEU A 296 -13.21 -0.71 5.48
CA LEU A 296 -12.21 -0.20 6.42
C LEU A 296 -11.08 0.49 5.67
N ASN A 297 -10.86 1.77 6.00
CA ASN A 297 -9.79 2.56 5.41
C ASN A 297 -8.42 1.86 5.58
N THR A 298 -7.83 1.39 4.48
CA THR A 298 -6.48 0.79 4.44
C THR A 298 -6.26 -0.27 5.54
N ALA A 299 -7.13 -1.28 5.62
CA ALA A 299 -7.13 -2.24 6.73
C ALA A 299 -5.78 -2.90 7.00
N PHE A 300 -5.02 -3.26 5.96
CA PHE A 300 -3.67 -3.84 6.10
C PHE A 300 -2.65 -2.85 6.66
N LEU A 301 -2.76 -1.56 6.33
CA LEU A 301 -1.94 -0.52 6.94
C LEU A 301 -2.24 -0.44 8.45
N ALA A 302 -3.52 -0.42 8.82
CA ALA A 302 -3.92 -0.42 10.23
C ALA A 302 -3.44 -1.66 10.99
N ALA A 303 -3.44 -2.83 10.34
CA ALA A 303 -2.92 -4.07 10.93
C ALA A 303 -1.39 -4.05 11.09
N ALA A 304 -0.64 -3.40 10.20
CA ALA A 304 0.81 -3.26 10.30
C ALA A 304 1.26 -2.42 11.51
N ALA A 305 0.38 -1.57 12.07
CA ALA A 305 0.69 -0.73 13.22
C ALA A 305 1.07 -1.56 14.46
N ARG A 306 2.27 -1.33 15.02
CA ARG A 306 2.81 -2.02 16.20
C ARG A 306 2.83 -3.54 16.04
N LEU A 307 2.96 -4.01 14.81
CA LEU A 307 3.01 -5.43 14.50
C LEU A 307 4.41 -5.97 14.81
N VAL A 308 4.51 -6.83 15.83
CA VAL A 308 5.75 -7.55 16.13
C VAL A 308 5.88 -8.71 15.16
N VAL A 309 6.96 -8.73 14.40
CA VAL A 309 7.30 -9.77 13.41
C VAL A 309 8.64 -10.41 13.75
N GLY A 310 8.91 -11.59 13.20
CA GLY A 310 10.24 -12.18 13.34
C GLY A 310 11.28 -11.50 12.46
N LEU A 311 12.50 -11.40 12.97
CA LEU A 311 13.66 -10.89 12.26
C LEU A 311 14.67 -12.00 11.93
N SER A 312 14.57 -13.14 12.63
CA SER A 312 15.34 -14.36 12.36
C SER A 312 14.65 -15.28 11.36
N GLY A 313 15.35 -16.36 10.96
CA GLY A 313 14.74 -17.51 10.31
C GLY A 313 13.83 -18.32 11.26
N PRO A 314 13.04 -19.25 10.69
CA PRO A 314 12.15 -20.13 11.45
C PRO A 314 12.93 -21.21 12.22
N GLU A 315 12.57 -21.42 13.49
CA GLU A 315 13.02 -22.55 14.30
C GLU A 315 11.86 -23.53 14.49
N HIS A 316 12.02 -24.77 14.04
CA HIS A 316 11.01 -25.82 14.23
C HIS A 316 10.99 -26.30 15.68
N ALA A 317 9.78 -26.48 16.22
CA ALA A 317 9.55 -27.02 17.55
C ALA A 317 8.37 -28.00 17.53
N THR A 318 8.54 -29.14 18.19
CA THR A 318 7.47 -30.14 18.40
C THR A 318 6.77 -29.87 19.72
N ARG A 319 5.43 -29.85 19.72
CA ARG A 319 4.56 -29.56 20.87
C ARG A 319 4.99 -28.34 21.70
N PRO A 320 5.27 -27.17 21.08
CA PRO A 320 5.65 -25.99 21.82
C PRO A 320 4.48 -25.48 22.67
N THR A 321 4.78 -24.90 23.85
CA THR A 321 3.79 -24.09 24.56
C THR A 321 3.49 -22.83 23.75
N PHE A 322 2.20 -22.52 23.56
CA PHE A 322 1.82 -21.33 22.82
C PHE A 322 2.20 -20.05 23.59
N ASP A 323 2.94 -19.15 22.93
CA ASP A 323 3.20 -17.80 23.42
C ASP A 323 2.84 -16.79 22.32
N LYS A 324 1.81 -15.98 22.58
CA LYS A 324 1.34 -14.93 21.66
C LYS A 324 2.39 -13.85 21.37
N LYS A 325 3.48 -13.77 22.14
CA LYS A 325 4.58 -12.82 21.94
C LYS A 325 5.64 -13.33 20.97
N ILE A 326 5.63 -14.62 20.63
CA ILE A 326 6.59 -15.24 19.71
C ILE A 326 5.93 -15.34 18.33
N PRO A 327 6.33 -14.53 17.34
CA PRO A 327 5.85 -14.66 15.98
C PRO A 327 6.22 -16.01 15.40
N GLY A 328 5.27 -16.64 14.75
CA GLY A 328 5.46 -17.92 14.11
C GLY A 328 4.20 -18.46 13.45
N SER A 329 4.39 -19.63 12.85
CA SER A 329 3.37 -20.46 12.22
C SER A 329 3.14 -21.67 13.12
N TRP A 330 1.89 -21.95 13.47
CA TRP A 330 1.51 -22.91 14.50
C TRP A 330 0.56 -23.94 13.91
N LEU A 331 0.89 -25.22 14.01
CA LEU A 331 -0.03 -26.30 13.68
C LEU A 331 -0.93 -26.54 14.89
N VAL A 332 -2.21 -26.20 14.79
CA VAL A 332 -3.17 -26.28 15.90
C VAL A 332 -4.47 -26.91 15.39
N ASP A 333 -5.13 -27.70 16.23
CA ASP A 333 -6.50 -28.14 15.96
C ASP A 333 -7.50 -27.16 16.56
N LEU A 334 -8.13 -26.35 15.70
CA LEU A 334 -9.20 -25.41 16.08
C LEU A 334 -10.58 -25.91 15.66
N SER A 335 -10.71 -27.14 15.16
CA SER A 335 -11.98 -27.70 14.67
C SER A 335 -13.03 -27.89 15.76
N HIS A 336 -12.60 -27.95 17.02
CA HIS A 336 -13.47 -28.04 18.19
C HIS A 336 -14.18 -26.72 18.55
N ILE A 337 -13.80 -25.60 17.92
CA ILE A 337 -14.37 -24.28 18.20
C ILE A 337 -15.62 -24.07 17.35
N GLU A 338 -16.75 -23.84 18.02
CA GLU A 338 -18.03 -23.51 17.39
C GLU A 338 -18.41 -22.06 17.72
N LEU A 339 -18.62 -21.26 16.68
CA LEU A 339 -19.04 -19.85 16.78
C LEU A 339 -20.44 -19.71 16.18
N ASP A 340 -21.06 -18.55 16.41
CA ASP A 340 -22.36 -18.22 15.79
C ASP A 340 -22.24 -18.31 14.25
N PRO A 341 -23.01 -19.17 13.57
CA PRO A 341 -22.87 -19.42 12.13
C PRO A 341 -23.27 -18.21 11.25
N ARG A 342 -23.87 -17.16 11.85
CA ARG A 342 -24.15 -15.89 11.18
C ARG A 342 -22.92 -14.97 11.12
N LEU A 343 -21.80 -15.38 11.70
CA LEU A 343 -20.49 -14.73 11.57
C LEU A 343 -19.54 -15.68 10.81
N PRO A 344 -18.63 -15.14 9.98
CA PRO A 344 -17.56 -15.96 9.41
C PRO A 344 -16.64 -16.47 10.51
N SER A 345 -16.17 -17.71 10.41
CA SER A 345 -15.07 -18.22 11.21
C SER A 345 -13.81 -17.36 11.03
N PRO A 346 -13.16 -16.87 12.10
CA PRO A 346 -11.91 -16.11 12.00
C PRO A 346 -10.68 -16.95 11.63
N PHE A 347 -10.85 -18.28 11.59
CA PHE A 347 -9.77 -19.22 11.40
C PHE A 347 -9.53 -19.57 9.93
N THR A 348 -10.46 -19.27 9.03
CA THR A 348 -10.30 -19.51 7.59
C THR A 348 -10.66 -18.27 6.77
N PRO A 349 -10.07 -18.08 5.58
CA PRO A 349 -10.44 -16.97 4.69
C PRO A 349 -11.87 -17.04 4.17
N ASP A 350 -12.36 -18.25 3.94
CA ASP A 350 -13.72 -18.50 3.44
C ASP A 350 -14.80 -18.42 4.53
N GLY A 351 -14.41 -18.19 5.80
CA GLY A 351 -15.31 -18.14 6.94
C GLY A 351 -15.89 -19.50 7.38
N SER A 352 -15.45 -20.62 6.78
CA SER A 352 -15.83 -21.96 7.22
C SER A 352 -15.19 -22.38 8.55
N ARG A 353 -15.87 -23.25 9.29
CA ARG A 353 -15.29 -23.85 10.50
C ARG A 353 -14.18 -24.82 10.09
N PRO A 354 -12.98 -24.77 10.70
CA PRO A 354 -11.93 -25.76 10.46
C PRO A 354 -12.42 -27.18 10.73
N THR A 355 -11.96 -28.16 9.95
CA THR A 355 -12.36 -29.57 10.07
C THR A 355 -11.29 -30.46 10.71
N GLY A 356 -10.12 -29.91 11.02
CA GLY A 356 -9.05 -30.59 11.74
C GLY A 356 -7.85 -29.67 12.00
N PRO A 357 -6.66 -30.24 12.30
CA PRO A 357 -5.42 -29.50 12.45
C PRO A 357 -5.04 -28.72 11.18
N ALA A 358 -4.66 -27.46 11.34
CA ALA A 358 -4.16 -26.62 10.25
C ALA A 358 -3.08 -25.64 10.74
N TRP A 359 -2.35 -25.02 9.80
CA TRP A 359 -1.34 -24.02 10.11
C TRP A 359 -1.97 -22.63 10.23
N TYR A 360 -1.75 -22.00 11.37
CA TYR A 360 -2.25 -20.68 11.67
C TYR A 360 -1.11 -19.74 12.02
N GLN A 361 -1.28 -18.46 11.69
CA GLN A 361 -0.39 -17.44 12.21
C GLN A 361 -0.71 -17.14 13.68
N THR A 362 0.29 -16.67 14.42
CA THR A 362 0.21 -16.36 15.86
C THR A 362 -1.01 -15.53 16.28
N HIS A 363 -1.44 -14.54 15.51
CA HIS A 363 -2.60 -13.70 15.82
C HIS A 363 -3.91 -14.47 15.75
N THR A 364 -4.04 -15.40 14.80
CA THR A 364 -5.21 -16.28 14.66
C THR A 364 -5.34 -17.21 15.87
N VAL A 365 -4.23 -17.83 16.30
CA VAL A 365 -4.19 -18.68 17.49
C VAL A 365 -4.43 -17.88 18.78
N ALA A 366 -3.82 -16.68 18.89
CA ALA A 366 -4.05 -15.79 20.02
C ALA A 366 -5.52 -15.33 20.09
N TYR A 367 -6.18 -15.21 18.94
CA TYR A 367 -7.60 -14.87 18.90
C TYR A 367 -8.51 -16.00 19.37
N ALA A 368 -8.15 -17.26 19.11
CA ALA A 368 -8.86 -18.40 19.70
C ALA A 368 -8.84 -18.33 21.25
N GLN A 369 -7.69 -17.97 21.85
CA GLN A 369 -7.60 -17.73 23.30
C GLN A 369 -8.43 -16.51 23.75
N GLU A 370 -8.46 -15.43 22.98
CA GLU A 370 -9.30 -14.25 23.26
C GLU A 370 -10.80 -14.61 23.26
N LEU A 371 -11.21 -15.55 22.40
CA LEU A 371 -12.57 -16.08 22.34
C LEU A 371 -12.88 -17.08 23.47
N GLY A 372 -11.91 -17.37 24.35
CA GLY A 372 -12.09 -18.23 25.53
C GLY A 372 -11.76 -19.70 25.32
N PHE A 373 -11.13 -20.07 24.19
CA PHE A 373 -10.79 -21.45 23.88
C PHE A 373 -9.33 -21.79 24.21
N ASN A 374 -9.10 -23.03 24.62
CA ASN A 374 -7.75 -23.55 24.85
C ASN A 374 -7.10 -23.93 23.52
N VAL A 375 -5.80 -23.69 23.41
CA VAL A 375 -5.01 -24.02 22.22
C VAL A 375 -3.86 -24.95 22.59
N HIS A 376 -3.67 -25.99 21.80
CA HIS A 376 -2.63 -26.99 22.02
C HIS A 376 -1.82 -27.15 20.71
N PRO A 377 -0.75 -26.36 20.52
CA PRO A 377 0.08 -26.51 19.33
C PRO A 377 0.70 -27.90 19.23
N LEU A 378 0.55 -28.52 18.07
CA LEU A 378 1.17 -29.80 17.72
C LEU A 378 2.61 -29.59 17.28
N GLU A 379 2.83 -28.55 16.48
CA GLU A 379 4.12 -28.12 15.95
C GLU A 379 4.14 -26.59 15.80
N GLY A 380 5.33 -26.01 15.71
CA GLY A 380 5.48 -24.59 15.42
C GLY A 380 6.80 -24.28 14.72
N PHE A 381 6.78 -23.26 13.86
CA PHE A 381 7.96 -22.61 13.31
C PHE A 381 8.07 -21.20 13.90
N LEU A 382 8.97 -21.04 14.86
CA LEU A 382 9.04 -19.90 15.77
C LEU A 382 10.19 -18.96 15.39
N ARG A 383 10.04 -17.66 15.64
CA ARG A 383 11.11 -16.66 15.47
C ARG A 383 11.52 -16.07 16.80
N ARG A 384 12.80 -16.23 17.16
CA ARG A 384 13.34 -15.76 18.44
C ARG A 384 13.71 -14.29 18.43
N GLU A 385 14.32 -13.83 17.34
CA GLU A 385 14.55 -12.41 17.14
C GLU A 385 13.29 -11.77 16.58
N THR A 386 12.83 -10.69 17.20
CA THR A 386 11.56 -10.03 16.86
C THR A 386 11.68 -8.52 16.90
N GLY A 387 10.79 -7.84 16.19
CA GLY A 387 10.71 -6.39 16.24
C GLY A 387 9.57 -5.80 15.45
N ALA A 388 9.28 -4.52 15.68
CA ALA A 388 8.29 -3.75 14.96
C ALA A 388 8.88 -3.17 13.67
N TYR A 389 9.19 -4.07 12.72
CA TYR A 389 9.83 -3.72 11.45
C TYR A 389 9.01 -2.71 10.65
N LEU A 390 7.69 -2.92 10.58
CA LEU A 390 6.77 -2.13 9.76
C LEU A 390 6.33 -0.80 10.39
N ASP A 391 6.68 -0.50 11.65
CA ASP A 391 6.17 0.69 12.34
C ASP A 391 6.50 2.02 11.63
N PRO A 392 7.76 2.29 11.24
CA PRO A 392 8.07 3.52 10.49
C PRO A 392 7.35 3.57 9.14
N TRP A 393 7.19 2.43 8.48
CA TRP A 393 6.48 2.31 7.20
C TRP A 393 5.00 2.63 7.37
N HIS A 394 4.38 2.09 8.42
CA HIS A 394 3.01 2.40 8.82
C HIS A 394 2.85 3.90 9.10
N ASP A 395 3.69 4.48 9.97
CA ASP A 395 3.54 5.85 10.42
C ASP A 395 3.65 6.84 9.26
N ARG A 396 4.59 6.61 8.35
CA ARG A 396 4.78 7.44 7.17
C ARG A 396 3.61 7.34 6.19
N LEU A 397 3.15 6.13 5.85
CA LEU A 397 2.02 5.95 4.94
C LEU A 397 0.69 6.41 5.54
N LYS A 398 0.49 6.22 6.85
CA LYS A 398 -0.67 6.77 7.57
C LYS A 398 -0.70 8.29 7.48
N THR A 399 0.44 8.94 7.71
CA THR A 399 0.56 10.40 7.60
C THR A 399 0.29 10.85 6.16
N ALA A 400 0.94 10.21 5.18
CA ALA A 400 0.71 10.49 3.76
C ALA A 400 -0.78 10.39 3.36
N TYR A 401 -1.44 9.32 3.80
CA TYR A 401 -2.85 9.08 3.53
C TYR A 401 -3.76 10.14 4.17
N LEU A 402 -3.55 10.43 5.46
CA LEU A 402 -4.36 11.40 6.20
C LEU A 402 -4.15 12.84 5.71
N ASP A 403 -2.91 13.24 5.42
CA ASP A 403 -2.61 14.57 4.88
C ASP A 403 -3.23 14.74 3.49
N THR A 404 -3.25 13.69 2.67
CA THR A 404 -3.90 13.73 1.35
C THR A 404 -5.42 13.83 1.47
N LEU A 405 -6.03 13.09 2.41
CA LEU A 405 -7.46 13.23 2.70
C LEU A 405 -7.81 14.61 3.23
N ALA A 406 -6.97 15.19 4.10
CA ALA A 406 -7.18 16.52 4.64
C ALA A 406 -7.14 17.59 3.54
N ASP A 407 -6.20 17.50 2.59
CA ASP A 407 -6.15 18.39 1.43
C ASP A 407 -7.39 18.24 0.53
N LEU A 408 -7.99 17.06 0.50
CA LEU A 408 -9.27 16.77 -0.18
C LEU A 408 -10.50 17.17 0.64
N GLY A 409 -10.32 17.81 1.81
CA GLY A 409 -11.40 18.27 2.67
C GLY A 409 -11.95 17.23 3.66
N VAL A 410 -11.35 16.04 3.74
CA VAL A 410 -11.75 14.99 4.68
C VAL A 410 -10.82 15.00 5.89
N THR A 411 -11.20 15.73 6.95
CA THR A 411 -10.39 15.87 8.16
C THR A 411 -10.90 15.01 9.31
N LYS A 412 -10.06 14.83 10.35
CA LYS A 412 -10.35 13.95 11.50
C LYS A 412 -11.35 14.52 12.51
N ASP A 413 -11.61 15.82 12.42
CA ASP A 413 -12.45 16.61 13.33
C ASP A 413 -13.88 16.80 12.82
N LEU A 414 -14.18 16.32 11.60
CA LEU A 414 -15.54 16.24 11.08
C LEU A 414 -16.41 15.37 12.00
N SER A 415 -17.66 15.78 12.18
CA SER A 415 -18.71 14.87 12.65
C SER A 415 -18.90 13.71 11.67
N GLU A 416 -19.58 12.65 12.08
CA GLU A 416 -19.74 11.48 11.22
C GLU A 416 -20.63 11.77 10.00
N GLU A 417 -21.63 12.64 10.15
CA GLU A 417 -22.46 13.16 9.06
C GLU A 417 -21.62 13.98 8.07
N GLU A 418 -20.81 14.92 8.57
CA GLU A 418 -19.91 15.73 7.75
C GLU A 418 -18.86 14.86 7.05
N PHE A 419 -18.35 13.83 7.73
CA PHE A 419 -17.41 12.87 7.16
C PHE A 419 -18.04 12.10 5.99
N LEU A 420 -19.28 11.62 6.13
CA LEU A 420 -19.98 10.92 5.05
C LEU A 420 -20.18 11.84 3.82
N VAL A 421 -20.61 13.08 4.04
CA VAL A 421 -20.77 14.08 2.96
C VAL A 421 -19.43 14.42 2.31
N ALA A 422 -18.36 14.59 3.10
CA ALA A 422 -17.03 14.88 2.57
C ALA A 422 -16.49 13.70 1.75
N MET A 423 -16.69 12.47 2.22
CA MET A 423 -16.29 11.25 1.51
C MET A 423 -17.09 11.02 0.21
N GLU A 424 -18.33 11.48 0.10
CA GLU A 424 -19.08 11.41 -1.16
C GLU A 424 -18.48 12.33 -2.24
N ARG A 425 -17.97 13.51 -1.84
CA ARG A 425 -17.55 14.57 -2.77
C ARG A 425 -16.04 14.70 -2.97
N HIS A 426 -15.22 14.01 -2.16
CA HIS A 426 -13.77 14.20 -2.17
C HIS A 426 -13.12 13.93 -3.55
N GLN A 427 -13.76 13.12 -4.40
CA GLN A 427 -13.25 12.81 -5.73
C GLN A 427 -13.37 13.98 -6.72
N ASP A 428 -14.28 14.92 -6.46
CA ASP A 428 -14.54 16.08 -7.33
C ASP A 428 -13.65 17.29 -6.99
N VAL A 429 -12.84 17.21 -5.92
CA VAL A 429 -12.09 18.35 -5.37
C VAL A 429 -10.87 18.70 -6.21
N ASP A 430 -9.98 17.74 -6.42
CA ASP A 430 -8.75 17.91 -7.23
C ASP A 430 -8.31 16.55 -7.78
N PRO A 431 -8.42 16.32 -9.10
CA PRO A 431 -8.03 15.06 -9.74
C PRO A 431 -6.59 14.60 -9.43
N ALA A 432 -5.65 15.53 -9.24
CA ALA A 432 -4.28 15.17 -8.90
C ALA A 432 -4.16 14.65 -7.46
N LEU A 433 -4.85 15.28 -6.51
CA LEU A 433 -4.88 14.79 -5.12
C LEU A 433 -5.58 13.43 -5.04
N VAL A 434 -6.63 13.21 -5.84
CA VAL A 434 -7.29 11.90 -5.98
C VAL A 434 -6.32 10.86 -6.52
N ALA A 435 -5.54 11.19 -7.54
CA ALA A 435 -4.50 10.30 -8.08
C ALA A 435 -3.40 10.00 -7.05
N VAL A 436 -2.95 11.00 -6.27
CA VAL A 436 -2.00 10.79 -5.16
C VAL A 436 -2.59 9.86 -4.10
N LEU A 437 -3.86 10.04 -3.73
CA LEU A 437 -4.54 9.18 -2.76
C LEU A 437 -4.63 7.73 -3.25
N ALA A 438 -4.97 7.53 -4.54
CA ALA A 438 -4.99 6.22 -5.17
C ALA A 438 -3.60 5.56 -5.16
N ALA A 439 -2.56 6.31 -5.50
CA ALA A 439 -1.18 5.81 -5.50
C ALA A 439 -0.71 5.41 -4.09
N ILE A 440 -1.06 6.19 -3.06
CA ILE A 440 -0.75 5.84 -1.66
C ILE A 440 -1.43 4.52 -1.26
N LYS A 441 -2.72 4.36 -1.59
CA LYS A 441 -3.47 3.11 -1.33
C LYS A 441 -2.84 1.91 -2.06
N ALA A 442 -2.50 2.09 -3.34
CA ALA A 442 -1.83 1.06 -4.14
C ALA A 442 -0.44 0.69 -3.58
N THR A 443 0.28 1.66 -3.02
CA THR A 443 1.58 1.43 -2.36
C THR A 443 1.43 0.60 -1.09
N VAL A 444 0.37 0.80 -0.30
CA VAL A 444 0.04 -0.06 0.84
C VAL A 444 -0.26 -1.49 0.38
N LYS A 445 -1.25 -1.66 -0.51
CA LYS A 445 -1.71 -2.99 -0.99
C LYS A 445 -0.57 -3.76 -1.66
N GLY A 446 0.08 -3.12 -2.64
CA GLY A 446 1.17 -3.73 -3.40
C GLY A 446 2.43 -3.99 -2.57
N GLY A 447 2.76 -3.11 -1.62
CA GLY A 447 3.91 -3.29 -0.72
C GLY A 447 3.78 -4.54 0.15
N VAL A 448 2.60 -4.78 0.72
CA VAL A 448 2.29 -6.00 1.49
C VAL A 448 2.27 -7.23 0.57
N GLY A 449 1.64 -7.16 -0.60
CA GLY A 449 1.61 -8.27 -1.56
C GLY A 449 3.00 -8.73 -1.99
N LYS A 450 3.94 -7.79 -2.18
CA LYS A 450 5.33 -8.08 -2.56
C LYS A 450 6.15 -8.86 -1.53
N LEU A 451 5.69 -8.98 -0.29
CA LEU A 451 6.32 -9.80 0.74
C LEU A 451 6.19 -11.32 0.46
N ARG A 452 5.21 -11.73 -0.38
CA ARG A 452 5.01 -13.12 -0.87
C ARG A 452 4.85 -13.12 -2.38
N GLU A 453 5.67 -12.34 -3.09
CA GLU A 453 5.61 -12.28 -4.55
C GLU A 453 5.86 -13.66 -5.16
N ARG A 454 4.90 -14.16 -5.94
CA ARG A 454 4.97 -15.44 -6.66
C ARG A 454 5.82 -15.35 -7.94
N PRO A 455 6.33 -16.47 -8.47
CA PRO A 455 7.01 -16.48 -9.75
C PRO A 455 6.09 -16.00 -10.88
N GLN A 456 6.68 -15.35 -11.89
CA GLN A 456 5.96 -14.86 -13.07
C GLN A 456 6.45 -15.59 -14.32
N GLY A 457 5.53 -15.89 -15.24
CA GLY A 457 5.84 -16.39 -16.58
C GLY A 457 5.44 -17.85 -16.83
N ARG A 458 4.92 -18.11 -18.04
CA ARG A 458 4.34 -19.41 -18.44
C ARG A 458 5.33 -20.59 -18.48
N HIS A 459 6.64 -20.34 -18.42
CA HIS A 459 7.68 -21.37 -18.51
C HIS A 459 8.39 -21.64 -17.19
N TYR A 460 7.93 -21.01 -16.09
CA TYR A 460 8.45 -21.29 -14.77
C TYR A 460 8.19 -22.76 -14.39
N ARG A 461 9.15 -23.38 -13.71
CA ARG A 461 9.04 -24.74 -13.20
C ARG A 461 9.11 -24.73 -11.68
N ASP A 462 8.22 -25.48 -11.06
CA ASP A 462 8.17 -25.63 -9.60
C ASP A 462 9.54 -26.04 -9.04
N GLY A 463 9.97 -25.35 -7.98
CA GLY A 463 11.26 -25.57 -7.34
C GLY A 463 12.43 -24.75 -7.91
N GLU A 464 12.24 -24.05 -9.03
CA GLU A 464 13.22 -23.09 -9.54
C GLU A 464 13.15 -21.77 -8.72
N PRO A 465 14.30 -21.16 -8.38
CA PRO A 465 14.29 -19.87 -7.70
C PRO A 465 13.88 -18.74 -8.67
N TRP A 466 13.04 -17.81 -8.22
CA TRP A 466 12.66 -16.61 -8.98
C TRP A 466 13.26 -15.34 -8.37
N PRO A 467 13.32 -14.21 -9.12
CA PRO A 467 14.05 -13.02 -8.70
C PRO A 467 13.67 -12.46 -7.31
N ALA A 468 12.40 -12.60 -6.91
CA ALA A 468 11.93 -12.07 -5.63
C ALA A 468 12.59 -12.76 -4.43
N LEU A 469 12.95 -14.04 -4.53
CA LEU A 469 13.57 -14.81 -3.45
C LEU A 469 14.97 -14.32 -3.09
N SER A 470 15.60 -13.51 -3.94
CA SER A 470 16.89 -12.88 -3.61
C SER A 470 16.78 -11.67 -2.68
N ARG A 471 15.56 -11.23 -2.35
CA ARG A 471 15.32 -10.05 -1.49
C ARG A 471 15.15 -10.48 -0.04
N SER A 472 15.84 -9.83 0.90
CA SER A 472 15.57 -10.00 2.35
C SER A 472 14.15 -9.60 2.76
N THR A 473 13.49 -8.77 1.96
CA THR A 473 12.07 -8.39 2.12
C THR A 473 11.07 -9.45 1.64
N TRP A 474 11.48 -10.52 0.97
CA TRP A 474 10.57 -11.62 0.66
C TRP A 474 10.37 -12.42 1.95
N ARG A 475 9.26 -12.14 2.63
CA ARG A 475 8.95 -12.57 4.00
C ARG A 475 7.47 -12.91 4.10
N PRO A 476 7.05 -14.09 3.60
CA PRO A 476 5.65 -14.49 3.58
C PRO A 476 5.04 -14.55 5.00
N ASP A 477 5.84 -14.82 6.02
CA ASP A 477 5.44 -14.80 7.42
C ASP A 477 5.01 -13.40 7.90
N ILE A 478 5.65 -12.34 7.41
CA ILE A 478 5.26 -10.96 7.72
C ILE A 478 3.95 -10.62 7.02
N ARG A 479 3.76 -11.02 5.76
CA ARG A 479 2.49 -10.86 5.04
C ARG A 479 1.35 -11.56 5.80
N ALA A 480 1.55 -12.82 6.15
CA ALA A 480 0.60 -13.61 6.92
C ALA A 480 0.23 -12.92 8.25
N ALA A 481 1.21 -12.36 8.97
CA ALA A 481 0.96 -11.65 10.22
C ALA A 481 0.12 -10.37 10.06
N VAL A 482 0.31 -9.63 8.96
CA VAL A 482 -0.51 -8.46 8.63
C VAL A 482 -1.95 -8.89 8.34
N ILE A 483 -2.13 -9.91 7.49
CA ILE A 483 -3.46 -10.37 7.06
C ILE A 483 -4.23 -11.04 8.21
N SER A 484 -3.59 -11.92 8.97
CA SER A 484 -4.21 -12.58 10.12
C SER A 484 -4.72 -11.58 11.15
N LYS A 485 -3.90 -10.55 11.47
CA LYS A 485 -4.30 -9.46 12.36
C LYS A 485 -5.44 -8.63 11.78
N ALA A 486 -5.44 -8.37 10.47
CA ALA A 486 -6.55 -7.67 9.80
C ALA A 486 -7.86 -8.47 9.91
N ARG A 487 -7.83 -9.78 9.60
CA ARG A 487 -9.00 -10.68 9.67
C ARG A 487 -9.55 -10.80 11.09
N VAL A 488 -8.67 -10.98 12.07
CA VAL A 488 -9.04 -11.00 13.50
C VAL A 488 -9.65 -9.67 13.95
N ASN A 489 -9.09 -8.54 13.53
CA ASN A 489 -9.65 -7.22 13.85
C ASN A 489 -11.03 -7.01 13.21
N MET A 490 -11.22 -7.47 11.97
CA MET A 490 -12.51 -7.44 11.28
C MET A 490 -13.54 -8.29 12.02
N HIS A 491 -13.21 -9.54 12.38
CA HIS A 491 -14.09 -10.40 13.15
C HIS A 491 -14.48 -9.79 14.50
N ARG A 492 -13.52 -9.18 15.22
CA ARG A 492 -13.79 -8.50 16.49
C ARG A 492 -14.83 -7.38 16.33
N LYS A 493 -14.75 -6.60 15.24
CA LYS A 493 -15.71 -5.53 14.93
C LYS A 493 -17.09 -6.09 14.61
N MET A 494 -17.16 -7.14 13.78
CA MET A 494 -18.42 -7.79 13.42
C MET A 494 -19.11 -8.39 14.65
N ARG A 495 -18.38 -9.15 15.46
CA ARG A 495 -18.89 -9.73 16.71
C ARG A 495 -19.41 -8.66 17.66
N LYS A 496 -18.65 -7.59 17.88
CA LYS A 496 -19.07 -6.47 18.75
C LYS A 496 -20.30 -5.74 18.20
N THR A 497 -20.40 -5.58 16.89
CA THR A 497 -21.57 -4.96 16.25
C THR A 497 -22.81 -5.83 16.44
N ALA A 498 -22.70 -7.14 16.22
CA ALA A 498 -23.78 -8.08 16.50
C ALA A 498 -24.21 -8.07 17.98
N GLU A 499 -23.25 -8.05 18.91
CA GLU A 499 -23.55 -7.95 20.35
C GLU A 499 -24.33 -6.68 20.73
N PHE A 500 -24.07 -5.54 20.09
CA PHE A 500 -24.74 -4.28 20.42
C PHE A 500 -26.05 -4.05 19.67
N THR A 501 -26.19 -4.59 18.46
CA THR A 501 -27.28 -4.25 17.53
C THR A 501 -28.23 -5.41 17.24
N GLY A 502 -27.78 -6.65 17.48
CA GLY A 502 -28.47 -7.85 16.99
C GLY A 502 -28.34 -8.10 15.48
N LEU A 503 -27.68 -7.19 14.73
CA LEU A 503 -27.51 -7.29 13.29
C LEU A 503 -26.23 -8.05 12.94
N TYR A 504 -26.33 -8.92 11.94
CA TYR A 504 -25.24 -9.76 11.47
C TYR A 504 -24.88 -9.43 10.01
N PRO A 505 -23.61 -9.61 9.62
CA PRO A 505 -23.18 -9.33 8.25
C PRO A 505 -23.86 -10.27 7.25
N LEU A 506 -24.22 -9.74 6.08
CA LEU A 506 -24.69 -10.51 4.93
C LEU A 506 -23.53 -11.14 4.16
N ALA A 507 -22.43 -10.39 4.05
CA ALA A 507 -21.23 -10.83 3.35
C ALA A 507 -20.01 -10.00 3.75
N VAL A 508 -18.83 -10.58 3.53
CA VAL A 508 -17.54 -9.94 3.75
C VAL A 508 -16.63 -10.25 2.56
N LEU A 509 -15.95 -9.23 2.03
CA LEU A 509 -14.89 -9.36 1.04
C LEU A 509 -13.73 -8.45 1.43
N SER A 510 -12.58 -9.05 1.74
CA SER A 510 -11.40 -8.36 2.26
C SER A 510 -11.72 -7.50 3.50
N ASP A 511 -11.84 -6.19 3.30
CA ASP A 511 -12.08 -5.14 4.28
C ASP A 511 -13.46 -4.47 4.14
N CYS A 512 -14.27 -4.96 3.20
CA CYS A 512 -15.67 -4.57 3.03
C CYS A 512 -16.61 -5.58 3.69
N VAL A 513 -17.56 -5.09 4.49
CA VAL A 513 -18.63 -5.88 5.12
C VAL A 513 -19.99 -5.26 4.79
N VAL A 514 -20.97 -6.08 4.44
CA VAL A 514 -22.34 -5.64 4.13
C VAL A 514 -23.27 -6.02 5.27
N TYR A 515 -24.08 -5.07 5.74
CA TYR A 515 -25.10 -5.28 6.77
C TYR A 515 -26.50 -4.97 6.24
N PRO A 516 -27.54 -5.68 6.72
CA PRO A 516 -28.91 -5.22 6.52
C PRO A 516 -29.15 -3.96 7.37
N SER A 517 -29.94 -3.02 6.86
CA SER A 517 -30.08 -1.70 7.49
C SER A 517 -31.49 -1.11 7.35
N PRO A 518 -32.03 -0.45 8.41
CA PRO A 518 -33.32 0.23 8.34
C PRO A 518 -33.29 1.48 7.46
N GLY A 519 -32.11 2.05 7.21
CA GLY A 519 -31.93 3.21 6.33
C GLY A 519 -30.68 3.12 5.46
N PRO A 520 -30.48 4.08 4.55
CA PRO A 520 -29.40 4.05 3.57
C PRO A 520 -28.04 4.47 4.14
N SER A 521 -27.93 4.79 5.43
CA SER A 521 -26.70 5.28 6.05
C SER A 521 -26.13 4.29 7.06
N PRO A 522 -24.78 4.22 7.21
CA PRO A 522 -24.17 3.53 8.35
C PRO A 522 -24.69 4.01 9.71
N LEU A 523 -25.08 5.30 9.81
CA LEU A 523 -25.60 5.88 11.04
C LEU A 523 -26.94 5.27 11.48
N ASP A 524 -27.66 4.60 10.56
CA ASP A 524 -28.95 4.00 10.83
C ASP A 524 -28.84 2.68 11.62
N PHE A 525 -27.64 2.08 11.70
CA PHE A 525 -27.43 0.81 12.40
C PHE A 525 -26.16 0.74 13.25
N LEU A 526 -25.19 1.63 13.06
CA LEU A 526 -23.99 1.62 13.88
C LEU A 526 -24.33 1.89 15.35
N PRO A 527 -23.70 1.18 16.31
CA PRO A 527 -24.09 1.29 17.71
C PRO A 527 -23.46 2.53 18.38
N TYR A 528 -24.31 3.38 18.98
CA TYR A 528 -23.92 4.55 19.77
C TYR A 528 -24.36 4.43 21.23
N SER A 529 -23.64 5.11 22.13
CA SER A 529 -24.09 5.30 23.50
C SER A 529 -25.24 6.30 23.56
N ALA A 530 -25.97 6.34 24.68
CA ALA A 530 -26.96 7.38 24.95
C ALA A 530 -26.39 8.81 24.91
N SER A 531 -25.07 8.96 25.07
CA SER A 531 -24.33 10.22 24.94
C SER A 531 -23.86 10.52 23.51
N GLY A 532 -24.28 9.74 22.51
CA GLY A 532 -23.94 9.93 21.10
C GLY A 532 -22.52 9.52 20.73
N LYS A 533 -21.83 8.70 21.55
CA LYS A 533 -20.46 8.26 21.25
C LYS A 533 -20.47 6.87 20.60
N PRO A 534 -19.64 6.61 19.56
CA PRO A 534 -19.55 5.29 18.96
C PRO A 534 -19.11 4.23 19.99
N GLN A 535 -19.81 3.10 20.03
CA GLN A 535 -19.52 2.03 20.99
C GLN A 535 -18.12 1.42 20.78
N PRO A 536 -17.32 1.22 21.85
CA PRO A 536 -15.98 0.66 21.73
C PRO A 536 -15.99 -0.76 21.15
N GLY A 537 -15.10 -1.01 20.18
CA GLY A 537 -14.89 -2.34 19.59
C GLY A 537 -15.73 -2.63 18.35
N ALA A 538 -16.87 -1.96 18.16
CA ALA A 538 -17.66 -2.03 16.94
C ALA A 538 -17.01 -1.26 15.77
N PHE A 539 -17.69 -1.23 14.62
CA PHE A 539 -17.34 -0.30 13.54
C PHE A 539 -17.54 1.15 13.98
N ARG A 540 -16.69 2.04 13.46
CA ARG A 540 -16.72 3.48 13.73
C ARG A 540 -16.33 4.20 12.45
N LEU A 541 -17.03 5.28 12.13
CA LEU A 541 -16.75 6.08 10.95
C LEU A 541 -15.53 6.98 11.16
N GLY A 542 -14.82 7.26 10.08
CA GLY A 542 -13.79 8.30 10.05
C GLY A 542 -12.62 7.97 9.12
N PRO A 543 -11.76 8.95 8.84
CA PRO A 543 -10.73 8.84 7.81
C PRO A 543 -9.47 8.08 8.26
N THR A 544 -9.37 7.67 9.53
CA THR A 544 -8.16 7.02 10.04
C THR A 544 -8.07 5.57 9.60
N PRO A 545 -6.87 5.04 9.27
CA PRO A 545 -6.70 3.63 8.95
C PRO A 545 -7.37 2.70 9.98
N GLY A 546 -8.18 1.76 9.51
CA GLY A 546 -8.94 0.80 10.32
C GLY A 546 -10.29 1.30 10.84
N LEU A 547 -10.67 2.55 10.55
CA LEU A 547 -12.05 3.05 10.69
C LEU A 547 -12.82 2.84 9.38
N ALA A 548 -14.14 2.77 9.50
CA ALA A 548 -15.05 2.51 8.40
C ALA A 548 -15.37 3.80 7.60
N LYS A 549 -15.68 3.61 6.33
CA LYS A 549 -16.39 4.57 5.47
C LYS A 549 -17.56 3.82 4.80
N LEU A 550 -18.50 4.58 4.24
CA LEU A 550 -19.52 4.01 3.36
C LEU A 550 -18.87 3.57 2.05
N GLU A 551 -19.10 2.33 1.64
CA GLU A 551 -18.66 1.81 0.34
C GLU A 551 -19.79 1.79 -0.70
N GLY A 552 -21.02 1.52 -0.26
CA GLY A 552 -22.19 1.53 -1.14
C GLY A 552 -23.48 1.19 -0.41
N VAL A 553 -24.60 1.47 -1.07
CA VAL A 553 -25.95 1.25 -0.56
C VAL A 553 -26.78 0.61 -1.67
N GLN A 554 -27.44 -0.49 -1.37
CA GLN A 554 -28.35 -1.18 -2.28
C GLN A 554 -29.62 -1.59 -1.53
N SER A 555 -30.62 -2.11 -2.24
CA SER A 555 -31.79 -2.70 -1.58
C SER A 555 -31.44 -4.03 -0.91
N MET A 556 -32.16 -4.39 0.16
CA MET A 556 -32.00 -5.71 0.77
C MET A 556 -32.36 -6.84 -0.21
N LEU A 557 -33.41 -6.66 -1.02
CA LEU A 557 -33.79 -7.61 -2.07
C LEU A 557 -32.66 -7.88 -3.06
N TRP A 558 -31.92 -6.84 -3.45
CA TRP A 558 -30.74 -6.99 -4.31
C TRP A 558 -29.65 -7.85 -3.65
N ALA A 559 -29.41 -7.66 -2.35
CA ALA A 559 -28.39 -8.43 -1.64
C ALA A 559 -28.81 -9.91 -1.55
N VAL A 560 -30.07 -10.20 -1.22
CA VAL A 560 -30.60 -11.57 -1.17
C VAL A 560 -30.50 -12.26 -2.53
N ASP A 561 -30.88 -11.59 -3.62
CA ASP A 561 -30.79 -12.15 -4.99
C ASP A 561 -29.35 -12.53 -5.37
N LEU A 562 -28.35 -11.73 -4.96
CA LEU A 562 -26.94 -12.10 -5.15
C LEU A 562 -26.52 -13.29 -4.31
N MET A 563 -26.94 -13.34 -3.04
CA MET A 563 -26.61 -14.44 -2.13
C MET A 563 -27.21 -15.76 -2.61
N GLU A 564 -28.47 -15.78 -3.10
CA GLU A 564 -29.12 -16.96 -3.69
C GLU A 564 -28.39 -17.48 -4.94
N LYS A 565 -27.73 -16.59 -5.69
CA LYS A 565 -26.87 -16.93 -6.83
C LYS A 565 -25.46 -17.38 -6.43
N GLY A 566 -25.15 -17.41 -5.13
CA GLY A 566 -23.81 -17.70 -4.62
C GLY A 566 -22.79 -16.59 -4.92
N LEU A 567 -23.25 -15.39 -5.26
CA LEU A 567 -22.40 -14.21 -5.45
C LEU A 567 -22.22 -13.48 -4.12
N ASN A 568 -21.11 -12.75 -3.97
CA ASN A 568 -20.81 -12.00 -2.76
C ASN A 568 -21.30 -10.54 -2.92
N PRO A 569 -22.35 -10.09 -2.18
CA PRO A 569 -22.81 -8.71 -2.22
C PRO A 569 -21.72 -7.66 -2.00
N ALA A 570 -20.72 -7.93 -1.15
CA ALA A 570 -19.63 -7.00 -0.88
C ALA A 570 -18.80 -6.67 -2.13
N ARG A 571 -18.74 -7.58 -3.11
CA ARG A 571 -18.06 -7.34 -4.40
C ARG A 571 -18.76 -6.29 -5.26
N HIS A 572 -20.09 -6.19 -5.15
CA HIS A 572 -20.93 -5.39 -6.06
C HIS A 572 -21.58 -4.18 -5.37
N ILE A 573 -21.37 -4.00 -4.06
CA ILE A 573 -22.12 -3.04 -3.23
C ILE A 573 -22.00 -1.59 -3.69
N LYS A 574 -20.84 -1.21 -4.26
CA LYS A 574 -20.56 0.13 -4.78
C LYS A 574 -21.41 0.49 -6.02
N GLY A 575 -21.99 -0.51 -6.70
CA GLY A 575 -22.67 -0.35 -7.98
C GLY A 575 -21.70 -0.26 -9.17
N GLY A 576 -22.17 -0.66 -10.36
CA GLY A 576 -21.40 -0.65 -11.61
C GLY A 576 -20.22 -1.63 -11.58
N ASP A 577 -20.45 -2.89 -11.96
CA ASP A 577 -19.51 -4.02 -11.96
C ASP A 577 -18.04 -3.63 -11.81
N ALA A 578 -17.58 -3.54 -10.56
CA ALA A 578 -16.19 -3.35 -10.18
C ALA A 578 -15.41 -4.65 -10.41
N VAL A 579 -15.45 -5.17 -11.64
CA VAL A 579 -14.46 -6.09 -12.17
C VAL A 579 -13.25 -5.24 -12.44
N LEU A 580 -12.31 -5.10 -11.50
CA LEU A 580 -10.90 -4.71 -11.78
C LEU A 580 -9.96 -4.66 -10.56
N ASP A 581 -10.39 -5.03 -9.34
CA ASP A 581 -9.51 -4.92 -8.15
C ASP A 581 -8.89 -6.25 -7.66
N GLU A 582 -9.15 -7.36 -8.36
CA GLU A 582 -8.51 -8.66 -8.13
C GLU A 582 -7.35 -8.86 -9.12
N GLY A 583 -6.17 -8.46 -8.68
CA GLY A 583 -4.90 -8.89 -9.25
C GLY A 583 -3.94 -9.19 -8.12
N GLU A 584 -3.97 -10.44 -7.64
CA GLU A 584 -2.86 -11.02 -6.86
C GLU A 584 -1.57 -11.11 -7.69
#